data_AF-A0A8T4HAM1-F1
#
_entry.id   AF-A0A8T4HAM1-F1
#
_cell.length_a   1.000
_cell.length_b   1.000
_cell.length_c   1.000
_cell.angle_alpha   90.00
_cell.angle_beta   90.00
_cell.angle_gamma   90.00
#
_symmetry.space_group_name_H-M   'P 1'
#
loop_
_entity.id
_entity.type
_entity.pdbx_description
1 polymer ?
#
loop_
_entity_poly.entity_id
_entity_poly.type
_entity_poly.pdbx_seq_one_letter_code
_entity_poly.pdbx_strand_id
1 'polypeptide(L)'
;MKKMFLFSSLLVGSAQQHLYSQTKFQQSDSLTNKVLIDEVITSATRIPELKSQSAASVTILNQKEIQQLLQINPDLTHILGSAVPGMALSSNTSSNRSQTLRGRNVLILVDGIPQSTPLRSTDRDIRSVDPEIRNLP
;
A
#
# COMPACT_ATOMS: atom_id res chain seq x y z
N MET A 1 -25.40 12.38 47.05
CA MET A 1 -26.82 12.55 46.70
C MET A 1 -27.00 12.18 45.24
N LYS A 2 -27.78 11.13 44.98
CA LYS A 2 -28.01 10.51 43.67
C LYS A 2 -28.95 11.40 42.84
N LYS A 3 -28.63 11.70 41.59
CA LYS A 3 -29.63 12.19 40.63
C LYS A 3 -29.82 11.14 39.55
N MET A 4 -31.04 10.63 39.59
CA MET A 4 -31.57 9.47 38.90
C MET A 4 -32.40 9.94 37.71
N PHE A 5 -32.39 9.11 36.67
CA PHE A 5 -33.12 9.20 35.41
C PHE A 5 -34.60 9.55 35.54
N LEU A 6 -35.21 10.04 34.45
CA LEU A 6 -36.40 9.47 33.79
C LEU A 6 -36.95 10.47 32.74
N PHE A 7 -37.01 10.06 31.47
CA PHE A 7 -38.08 10.51 30.57
C PHE A 7 -38.69 9.29 29.88
N SER A 8 -39.92 9.02 30.29
CA SER A 8 -40.86 8.06 29.76
C SER A 8 -41.68 8.73 28.65
N SER A 9 -41.87 8.03 27.52
CA SER A 9 -43.08 8.09 26.68
C SER A 9 -42.96 6.99 25.60
N LEU A 10 -43.55 5.81 25.81
CA LEU A 10 -44.95 5.46 25.52
C LEU A 10 -45.24 5.27 24.01
N LEU A 11 -45.14 4.00 23.60
CA LEU A 11 -46.11 3.17 22.86
C LEU A 11 -47.06 3.84 21.84
N VAL A 12 -47.13 3.28 20.62
CA VAL A 12 -48.31 2.63 19.98
C VAL A 12 -48.12 2.61 18.46
N GLY A 13 -48.29 1.44 17.84
CA GLY A 13 -48.39 1.34 16.38
C GLY A 13 -48.06 -0.04 15.81
N SER A 14 -48.96 -1.00 15.99
CA SER A 14 -49.03 -2.26 15.25
C SER A 14 -49.13 -2.06 13.73
N ALA A 15 -48.34 -2.79 12.94
CA ALA A 15 -48.79 -3.61 11.80
C ALA A 15 -47.64 -3.92 10.83
N GLN A 16 -47.41 -5.23 10.66
CA GLN A 16 -47.05 -5.94 9.44
C GLN A 16 -45.78 -5.58 8.65
N GLN A 17 -44.97 -6.63 8.56
CA GLN A 17 -43.87 -6.90 7.65
C GLN A 17 -44.29 -6.71 6.18
N HIS A 18 -43.49 -6.01 5.40
CA HIS A 18 -43.42 -6.21 3.96
C HIS A 18 -41.99 -6.01 3.48
N LEU A 19 -41.47 -7.05 2.82
CA LEU A 19 -40.20 -7.10 2.10
C LEU A 19 -40.09 -5.91 1.13
N TYR A 20 -38.99 -5.17 1.21
CA TYR A 20 -38.56 -4.25 0.16
C TYR A 20 -37.24 -4.73 -0.43
N SER A 21 -37.35 -5.36 -1.61
CA SER A 21 -36.28 -5.37 -2.60
C SER A 21 -36.36 -4.04 -3.34
N GLN A 22 -35.28 -3.25 -3.36
CA GLN A 22 -35.18 -2.09 -4.25
C GLN A 22 -33.86 -2.10 -5.01
N THR A 23 -34.07 -2.28 -6.31
CA THR A 23 -33.21 -1.99 -7.43
C THR A 23 -32.98 -0.48 -7.62
N LYS A 24 -31.88 -0.19 -8.33
CA LYS A 24 -31.50 1.06 -9.03
C LYS A 24 -30.62 2.06 -8.26
N PHE A 25 -29.32 2.03 -8.58
CA PHE A 25 -28.51 3.24 -8.70
C PHE A 25 -27.94 3.31 -10.12
N GLN A 26 -28.52 4.19 -10.92
CA GLN A 26 -27.96 4.64 -12.18
C GLN A 26 -28.02 6.17 -12.13
N GLN A 27 -26.86 6.82 -12.01
CA GLN A 27 -26.70 8.17 -12.53
C GLN A 27 -25.32 8.30 -13.14
N SER A 28 -25.37 8.72 -14.39
CA SER A 28 -24.37 8.73 -15.43
C SER A 28 -23.48 9.99 -15.39
N ASP A 29 -22.25 9.77 -15.85
CA ASP A 29 -21.40 10.65 -16.66
C ASP A 29 -20.80 11.93 -16.04
N SER A 30 -19.53 11.79 -15.67
CA SER A 30 -18.53 12.82 -15.98
C SER A 30 -17.35 12.13 -16.66
N LEU A 31 -17.35 12.23 -17.99
CA LEU A 31 -16.26 11.85 -18.88
C LEU A 31 -15.00 12.65 -18.48
N THR A 32 -14.18 12.06 -17.61
CA THR A 32 -12.73 12.20 -17.72
C THR A 32 -12.24 10.84 -18.15
N ASN A 33 -11.88 10.72 -19.43
CA ASN A 33 -11.16 9.58 -19.95
C ASN A 33 -9.78 9.60 -19.30
N LYS A 34 -9.73 9.14 -18.04
CA LYS A 34 -8.49 8.75 -17.39
C LYS A 34 -8.02 7.61 -18.25
N VAL A 35 -7.05 7.88 -19.12
CA VAL A 35 -6.30 6.84 -19.81
C VAL A 35 -5.88 5.88 -18.70
N LEU A 36 -6.56 4.74 -18.64
CA LEU A 36 -6.20 3.62 -17.80
C LEU A 36 -4.96 3.07 -18.50
N ILE A 37 -3.82 3.72 -18.26
CA ILE A 37 -2.53 3.12 -18.55
C ILE A 37 -2.51 1.85 -17.71
N ASP A 38 -2.73 0.74 -18.40
CA ASP A 38 -2.60 -0.57 -17.80
C ASP A 38 -1.15 -0.65 -17.32
N GLU A 39 -0.99 -0.74 -16.00
CA GLU A 39 0.30 -0.59 -15.35
C GLU A 39 1.16 -1.80 -15.74
N VAL A 40 2.03 -1.60 -16.73
CA VAL A 40 2.98 -2.62 -17.19
C VAL A 40 4.05 -2.78 -16.12
N ILE A 41 4.03 -3.93 -15.44
CA ILE A 41 5.03 -4.27 -14.45
C ILE A 41 6.23 -4.91 -15.15
N THR A 42 7.40 -4.31 -15.01
CA THR A 42 8.66 -5.02 -15.29
C THR A 42 9.06 -5.72 -14.00
N SER A 43 8.49 -6.90 -13.77
CA SER A 43 8.77 -7.72 -12.59
C SER A 43 10.18 -8.35 -12.67
N ALA A 44 10.64 -8.93 -11.57
CA ALA A 44 11.93 -9.63 -11.42
C ALA A 44 12.23 -10.69 -12.50
N THR A 45 11.21 -11.13 -13.25
CA THR A 45 11.29 -12.06 -14.39
C THR A 45 11.74 -11.41 -15.70
N ARG A 46 11.94 -10.08 -15.76
CA ARG A 46 12.32 -9.28 -16.95
C ARG A 46 11.38 -9.39 -18.17
N ILE A 47 10.22 -10.02 -18.02
CA ILE A 47 9.16 -10.07 -19.03
C ILE A 47 8.09 -9.06 -18.59
N PRO A 48 7.70 -8.11 -19.45
CA PRO A 48 6.64 -7.15 -19.12
C PRO A 48 5.31 -7.89 -19.07
N GLU A 49 4.68 -7.91 -17.89
CA GLU A 49 3.35 -8.48 -17.68
C GLU A 49 2.39 -7.39 -17.18
N LEU A 50 1.10 -7.57 -17.42
CA LEU A 50 0.08 -6.71 -16.82
C LEU A 50 -0.14 -7.13 -15.37
N LYS A 51 -0.27 -6.16 -14.46
CA LYS A 51 -0.55 -6.42 -13.03
C LYS A 51 -1.77 -7.33 -12.83
N SER A 52 -2.79 -7.22 -13.68
CA SER A 52 -4.01 -8.03 -13.65
C SER A 52 -3.80 -9.52 -13.97
N GLN A 53 -2.67 -9.87 -14.61
CA GLN A 53 -2.36 -11.22 -15.06
C GLN A 53 -1.35 -11.94 -14.14
N SER A 54 -0.77 -11.23 -13.17
CA SER A 54 0.21 -11.81 -12.24
C SER A 54 -0.48 -12.60 -11.13
N ALA A 55 -0.05 -13.84 -10.92
CA ALA A 55 -0.44 -14.63 -9.76
C ALA A 55 0.24 -14.16 -8.45
N ALA A 56 1.26 -13.31 -8.55
CA ALA A 56 1.99 -12.78 -7.41
C ALA A 56 1.40 -11.44 -6.92
N SER A 57 1.52 -11.19 -5.62
CA SER A 57 1.14 -9.90 -5.04
C SER A 57 2.20 -8.84 -5.35
N VAL A 58 1.81 -7.82 -6.12
CA VAL A 58 2.68 -6.73 -6.56
C VAL A 58 2.17 -5.40 -6.02
N THR A 59 3.05 -4.69 -5.31
CA THR A 59 2.82 -3.31 -4.84
C THR A 59 3.76 -2.38 -5.59
N ILE A 60 3.19 -1.33 -6.18
CA ILE A 60 3.95 -0.34 -6.94
C ILE A 60 3.75 0.99 -6.25
N LEU A 61 4.87 1.69 -6.05
CA LEU A 61 4.89 3.01 -5.44
C LEU A 61 5.25 4.01 -6.53
N ASN A 62 4.32 4.91 -6.80
CA ASN A 62 4.54 5.96 -7.79
C ASN A 62 5.52 7.00 -7.25
N GLN A 63 6.23 7.69 -8.13
CA GLN A 63 7.16 8.74 -7.71
C GLN A 63 6.45 9.83 -6.89
N LYS A 64 5.24 10.23 -7.27
CA LYS A 64 4.44 11.19 -6.51
C LYS A 64 4.13 10.72 -5.08
N GLU A 65 3.79 9.44 -4.91
CA GLU A 65 3.50 8.86 -3.59
C GLU A 65 4.76 8.81 -2.73
N ILE A 66 5.90 8.42 -3.33
CA ILE A 66 7.21 8.43 -2.65
C ILE A 66 7.54 9.86 -2.19
N GLN A 67 7.38 10.86 -3.06
CA GLN A 67 7.63 12.27 -2.72
C GLN A 67 6.73 12.79 -1.59
N GLN A 68 5.46 12.35 -1.53
CA GLN A 68 4.58 12.69 -0.42
C GLN A 68 5.01 12.04 0.90
N LEU A 69 5.48 10.79 0.85
CA LEU A 69 5.96 10.07 2.03
C LEU A 69 7.32 10.61 2.51
N LEU A 70 8.19 11.05 1.59
CA LEU A 70 9.47 11.68 1.91
C LEU A 70 9.32 12.98 2.71
N GLN A 71 8.25 13.76 2.44
CA GLN A 71 7.93 14.95 3.23
C GLN A 71 7.64 14.64 4.71
N ILE A 72 7.24 13.39 5.02
CA ILE A 72 6.96 12.94 6.38
C ILE A 72 8.22 12.34 7.00
N ASN A 73 8.91 11.47 6.26
CA ASN A 73 10.14 10.82 6.72
C ASN A 73 11.09 10.55 5.54
N PRO A 74 12.35 11.04 5.59
CA PRO A 74 13.31 10.85 4.51
C PRO A 74 13.92 9.43 4.45
N ASP A 75 13.68 8.57 5.43
CA ASP A 75 14.23 7.21 5.48
C ASP A 75 13.39 6.24 4.65
N LEU A 76 13.99 5.69 3.57
CA LEU A 76 13.37 4.69 2.70
C LEU A 76 12.86 3.46 3.48
N THR A 77 13.51 3.09 4.58
CA THR A 77 13.06 1.97 5.42
C THR A 77 11.67 2.22 6.01
N HIS A 78 11.36 3.48 6.37
CA HIS A 78 10.04 3.85 6.88
C HIS A 78 9.00 3.84 5.76
N ILE A 79 9.35 4.41 4.61
CA ILE A 79 8.47 4.45 3.42
C ILE A 79 8.04 3.03 3.04
N LEU A 80 9.00 2.11 2.91
CA LEU A 80 8.72 0.72 2.57
C LEU A 80 7.89 0.00 3.64
N GLY A 81 8.18 0.23 4.93
CA GLY A 81 7.43 -0.36 6.03
C GLY A 81 5.97 0.09 6.09
N SER A 82 5.68 1.34 5.72
CA SER A 82 4.30 1.85 5.69
C SER A 82 3.55 1.51 4.41
N ALA A 83 4.24 1.48 3.27
CA ALA A 83 3.58 1.44 1.97
C ALA A 83 3.47 0.01 1.40
N VAL A 84 4.33 -0.92 1.82
CA VAL A 84 4.36 -2.29 1.29
C VAL A 84 3.68 -3.28 2.25
N PRO A 85 2.57 -3.92 1.87
CA PRO A 85 1.90 -4.91 2.71
C PRO A 85 2.79 -6.12 3.03
N GLY A 86 2.87 -6.46 4.31
CA GLY A 86 3.69 -7.58 4.79
C GLY A 86 5.19 -7.27 4.86
N MET A 87 5.61 -6.02 4.61
CA MET A 87 6.93 -5.52 4.99
C MET A 87 6.95 -5.24 6.49
N ALA A 88 8.04 -5.60 7.17
CA ALA A 88 8.25 -5.21 8.55
C ALA A 88 8.57 -3.71 8.64
N LEU A 89 8.17 -3.09 9.74
CA LEU A 89 8.47 -1.69 10.02
C LEU A 89 9.99 -1.47 10.18
N SER A 90 10.42 -0.23 9.98
CA SER A 90 11.81 0.15 10.23
C SER A 90 12.18 -0.10 11.70
N SER A 91 13.38 -0.65 11.93
CA SER A 91 13.91 -0.87 13.27
C SER A 91 14.66 0.35 13.82
N ASN A 92 14.74 1.46 13.07
CA ASN A 92 15.55 2.65 13.41
C ASN A 92 17.03 2.34 13.70
N THR A 93 17.51 1.15 13.36
CA THR A 93 18.92 0.80 13.49
C THR A 93 19.65 1.07 12.19
N SER A 94 20.98 1.10 12.25
CA SER A 94 21.78 1.20 11.05
C SER A 94 21.68 -0.03 10.16
N SER A 95 21.03 -1.13 10.57
CA SER A 95 20.88 -2.37 9.79
C SER A 95 19.44 -2.66 9.36
N ASN A 96 19.29 -3.41 8.29
CA ASN A 96 18.02 -3.86 7.73
C ASN A 96 17.65 -5.29 8.17
N ARG A 97 18.36 -5.87 9.15
CA ARG A 97 18.15 -7.28 9.58
C ARG A 97 16.72 -7.57 10.01
N SER A 98 16.07 -6.59 10.63
CA SER A 98 14.70 -6.72 11.12
C SER A 98 13.66 -6.33 10.06
N GLN A 99 14.08 -5.74 8.95
CA GLN A 99 13.19 -5.29 7.89
C GLN A 99 13.02 -6.39 6.84
N THR A 100 12.08 -7.28 7.13
CA THR A 100 11.78 -8.47 6.31
C THR A 100 10.49 -8.28 5.53
N LEU A 101 10.34 -8.99 4.41
CA LEU A 101 9.06 -9.13 3.71
C LEU A 101 8.50 -10.51 4.01
N ARG A 102 7.36 -10.56 4.71
CA ARG A 102 6.69 -11.81 5.13
C ARG A 102 7.64 -12.74 5.88
N GLY A 103 8.49 -12.17 6.75
CA GLY A 103 9.45 -12.90 7.58
C GLY A 103 10.73 -13.36 6.88
N ARG A 104 10.98 -12.92 5.63
CA ARG A 104 12.20 -13.26 4.87
C ARG A 104 13.02 -12.03 4.51
N ASN A 105 14.32 -12.22 4.34
CA ASN A 105 15.21 -11.18 3.82
C ASN A 105 14.77 -10.76 2.40
N VAL A 106 14.75 -9.46 2.16
CA VAL A 106 14.38 -8.89 0.86
C VAL A 106 15.57 -8.93 -0.11
N LEU A 107 15.27 -9.11 -1.39
CA LEU A 107 16.24 -8.92 -2.48
C LEU A 107 15.95 -7.58 -3.12
N ILE A 108 16.95 -6.70 -3.18
CA ILE A 108 16.82 -5.37 -3.77
C ILE A 108 17.49 -5.37 -5.14
N LEU A 109 16.75 -4.85 -6.11
CA LEU A 109 17.20 -4.67 -7.48
C LEU A 109 17.10 -3.19 -7.80
N VAL A 110 18.17 -2.61 -8.33
CA VAL A 110 18.17 -1.27 -8.92
C VAL A 110 18.21 -1.46 -10.42
N ASP A 111 17.22 -0.94 -11.14
CA ASP A 111 17.04 -1.11 -12.58
C ASP A 111 17.18 -2.58 -13.05
N GLY A 112 16.71 -3.53 -12.21
CA GLY A 112 16.78 -4.97 -12.50
C GLY A 112 18.12 -5.65 -12.20
N ILE A 113 19.09 -4.94 -11.62
CA ILE A 113 20.39 -5.46 -11.19
C ILE A 113 20.39 -5.69 -9.68
N PRO A 114 20.69 -6.92 -9.20
CA PRO A 114 20.71 -7.21 -7.77
C PRO A 114 21.84 -6.46 -7.07
N GLN A 115 21.52 -5.79 -5.96
CA GLN A 115 22.51 -5.08 -5.13
C GLN A 115 23.20 -6.01 -4.12
N SER A 116 22.59 -7.14 -3.81
CA SER A 116 23.15 -8.18 -2.95
C SER A 116 22.63 -9.55 -3.35
N THR A 117 23.16 -10.59 -2.71
CA THR A 117 22.58 -11.93 -2.79
C THR A 117 22.18 -12.39 -1.39
N PRO A 118 21.19 -13.28 -1.24
CA PRO A 118 20.81 -13.79 0.08
C PRO A 118 21.96 -14.41 0.88
N LEU A 119 22.98 -14.95 0.19
CA LEU A 119 24.18 -15.53 0.81
C LEU A 119 25.27 -14.50 1.16
N ARG A 120 25.21 -13.30 0.56
CA ARG A 120 26.16 -12.20 0.80
C ARG A 120 25.43 -10.86 1.00
N SER A 121 24.44 -10.85 1.90
CA SER A 121 23.78 -9.63 2.35
C SER A 121 24.74 -8.78 3.19
N THR A 122 24.75 -7.47 2.97
CA THR A 122 25.48 -6.53 3.84
C THR A 122 24.58 -6.01 4.96
N ASP A 123 23.31 -6.43 5.01
CA ASP A 123 22.27 -5.96 5.93
C ASP A 123 22.06 -4.43 5.87
N ARG A 124 22.47 -3.81 4.76
CA ARG A 124 22.45 -2.36 4.54
C ARG A 124 21.86 -1.97 3.19
N ASP A 125 21.45 -2.97 2.41
CA ASP A 125 21.09 -2.83 1.01
C ASP A 125 19.96 -1.80 0.78
N ILE A 126 18.89 -1.80 1.60
CA ILE A 126 17.80 -0.81 1.52
C ILE A 126 18.33 0.61 1.78
N ARG A 127 19.27 0.77 2.70
CA ARG A 127 19.82 2.08 3.11
C ARG A 127 20.84 2.63 2.12
N SER A 128 21.31 1.80 1.18
CA SER A 128 22.21 2.23 0.10
C SER A 128 21.46 2.88 -1.06
N VAL A 129 20.13 2.75 -1.09
CA VAL A 129 19.28 3.33 -2.11
C VAL A 129 18.74 4.67 -1.61
N ASP A 130 19.01 5.73 -2.34
CA ASP A 130 18.45 7.05 -2.10
C ASP A 130 17.13 7.21 -2.90
N PRO A 131 16.00 7.45 -2.23
CA PRO A 131 14.71 7.68 -2.89
C PRO A 131 14.60 9.02 -3.62
N GLU A 132 15.46 10.00 -3.35
CA GLU A 132 15.41 11.34 -3.97
C GLU A 132 16.22 11.44 -5.28
N ILE A 133 17.19 10.56 -5.52
CA ILE A 133 18.22 10.75 -6.57
C ILE A 133 17.72 10.62 -8.03
N ARG A 134 16.44 10.37 -8.31
CA ARG A 134 15.95 10.32 -9.72
C ARG A 134 15.48 11.69 -10.23
N ASN A 135 16.41 12.64 -10.32
CA ASN A 135 16.32 13.80 -11.21
C ASN A 135 17.18 13.53 -12.44
N LEU A 136 16.64 12.77 -13.41
CA LEU A 136 17.20 12.75 -14.76
C LEU A 136 16.57 13.92 -15.54
N PRO A 137 17.36 14.67 -16.34
CA PRO A 137 16.86 15.75 -17.20
C PRO A 137 15.89 15.26 -18.28
#